data_AF-A0A2V9QBE6-F1
#
_entry.id   AF-A0A2V9QBE6-F1
#
_cell.length_a   1.000
_cell.length_b   1.000
_cell.length_c   1.000
_cell.angle_alpha   90.00
_cell.angle_beta   90.00
_cell.angle_gamma   90.00
#
_symmetry.space_group_name_H-M   'P 1'
#
loop_
_entity.id
_entity.type
_entity.pdbx_description
1 polymer ?
#
loop_
_entity_poly.entity_id
_entity_poly.type
_entity_poly.pdbx_seq_one_letter_code
_entity_poly.pdbx_strand_id
1 'polypeptide(L)'
;MFTLRRPDGSLLIEEIGNGVRKLTAVPLSTNTFVSRTSCTTTYPVELIESFLDFAGITGVCEVIGRDSDPDTVANNIAALTAAYCDPAEFVNRKILDFGCGGGASSVVLAKLFP
;
A
#
# COMPACT_ATOMS: atom_id res chain seq x y z
N MET A 1 -12.17 -4.54 -17.81
CA MET A 1 -12.04 -5.36 -16.59
C MET A 1 -11.43 -6.70 -16.98
N PHE A 2 -10.42 -7.17 -16.24
CA PHE A 2 -9.85 -8.50 -16.40
C PHE A 2 -9.48 -9.09 -15.02
N THR A 3 -9.11 -10.37 -14.99
CA THR A 3 -8.89 -11.11 -13.74
C THR A 3 -7.59 -11.88 -13.79
N LEU A 4 -6.77 -11.73 -12.74
CA LEU A 4 -5.61 -12.57 -12.49
C LEU A 4 -5.99 -13.63 -11.47
N ARG A 5 -5.63 -14.90 -11.73
CA ARG A 5 -5.98 -16.02 -10.87
C ARG A 5 -4.72 -16.63 -10.23
N ARG A 6 -4.86 -17.02 -8.97
CA ARG A 6 -3.84 -17.74 -8.19
C ARG A 6 -4.51 -18.85 -7.36
N PRO A 7 -3.76 -19.82 -6.84
CA PRO A 7 -4.34 -20.90 -6.04
C PRO A 7 -5.12 -20.44 -4.80
N ASP A 8 -4.77 -19.26 -4.26
CA ASP A 8 -5.36 -18.64 -3.06
C ASP A 8 -6.52 -17.68 -3.36
N GLY A 9 -6.85 -17.42 -4.63
CA GLY A 9 -7.98 -16.56 -5.01
C GLY A 9 -7.83 -15.89 -6.38
N SER A 10 -8.50 -14.74 -6.54
CA SER A 10 -8.51 -13.96 -7.78
C SER A 10 -8.40 -12.47 -7.50
N LEU A 11 -7.66 -11.75 -8.35
CA LEU A 11 -7.55 -10.30 -8.33
C LEU A 11 -8.32 -9.74 -9.51
N LEU A 12 -9.36 -8.96 -9.22
CA LEU A 12 -10.13 -8.24 -10.24
C LEU A 12 -9.46 -6.90 -10.52
N ILE A 13 -9.25 -6.59 -11.79
CA ILE A 13 -8.61 -5.35 -12.25
C ILE A 13 -9.58 -4.61 -13.16
N GLU A 14 -9.96 -3.41 -12.75
CA GLU A 14 -10.84 -2.49 -13.48
C GLU A 14 -10.06 -1.23 -13.86
N GLU A 15 -10.05 -0.88 -15.14
CA GLU A 15 -9.53 0.42 -15.60
C GLU A 15 -10.60 1.48 -15.33
N ILE A 16 -10.28 2.48 -14.50
CA ILE A 16 -11.21 3.55 -14.11
C ILE A 16 -10.90 4.89 -14.78
N GLY A 17 -9.91 4.93 -15.68
CA GLY A 17 -9.54 6.09 -16.51
C GLY A 17 -8.16 6.65 -16.19
N ASN A 18 -7.54 7.35 -17.15
CA ASN A 18 -6.22 7.99 -17.01
C ASN A 18 -5.09 7.05 -16.55
N GLY A 19 -5.14 5.78 -16.94
CA GLY A 19 -4.17 4.77 -16.52
C GLY A 19 -4.31 4.33 -15.05
N VAL A 20 -5.35 4.78 -14.36
CA VAL A 20 -5.70 4.36 -13.01
C VAL A 20 -6.50 3.06 -13.08
N ARG A 21 -6.08 2.11 -12.25
CA ARG A 21 -6.69 0.79 -12.08
C ARG A 21 -7.24 0.66 -10.67
N LYS A 22 -8.45 0.14 -10.53
CA LYS A 22 -8.99 -0.36 -9.28
C LYS A 22 -8.73 -1.86 -9.18
N LEU A 23 -8.08 -2.25 -8.09
CA LEU A 23 -7.79 -3.64 -7.74
C LEU A 23 -8.78 -4.09 -6.68
N THR A 24 -9.34 -5.29 -6.82
CA THR A 24 -10.19 -5.93 -5.79
C THR A 24 -9.75 -7.36 -5.58
N ALA A 25 -9.25 -7.67 -4.38
CA ALA A 25 -8.84 -9.00 -3.97
C ALA A 25 -10.06 -9.85 -3.59
N VAL A 26 -10.17 -11.04 -4.19
CA VAL A 26 -11.23 -12.01 -3.95
C VAL A 26 -10.56 -13.32 -3.48
N PRO A 27 -10.41 -13.53 -2.16
CA PRO A 27 -9.82 -14.77 -1.64
C PRO A 27 -10.70 -15.98 -1.96
N LEU A 28 -10.09 -17.16 -2.09
CA LEU A 28 -10.81 -18.40 -2.40
C LEU A 28 -11.82 -18.78 -1.30
N SER A 29 -11.47 -18.53 -0.04
CA SER A 29 -12.31 -18.79 1.13
C SER A 29 -12.73 -17.48 1.80
N THR A 30 -14.02 -17.36 2.13
CA THR A 30 -14.59 -16.24 2.87
C THR A 30 -14.07 -16.11 4.30
N ASN A 31 -13.44 -17.16 4.85
CA ASN A 31 -12.83 -17.13 6.18
C ASN A 31 -11.37 -16.64 6.15
N THR A 32 -10.85 -16.26 4.98
CA THR A 32 -9.49 -15.74 4.85
C THR A 32 -9.48 -14.27 5.23
N PHE A 33 -8.61 -13.90 6.18
CA PHE A 33 -8.40 -12.50 6.52
C PHE A 33 -7.69 -11.76 5.39
N VAL A 34 -8.23 -10.61 4.99
CA VAL A 34 -7.65 -9.71 3.98
C VAL A 34 -7.63 -8.31 4.60
N SER A 35 -6.43 -7.76 4.85
CA SER A 35 -6.29 -6.47 5.54
C SER A 35 -6.88 -5.31 4.73
N ARG A 36 -6.75 -5.37 3.41
CA ARG A 36 -7.30 -4.40 2.47
C ARG A 36 -7.82 -5.13 1.25
N THR A 37 -9.13 -5.10 1.04
CA THR A 37 -9.80 -5.83 -0.06
C THR A 37 -9.71 -5.10 -1.39
N SER A 38 -9.46 -3.78 -1.39
CA SER A 38 -9.35 -3.01 -2.61
C SER A 38 -8.43 -1.79 -2.47
N CYS A 39 -7.80 -1.41 -3.58
CA CYS A 39 -7.03 -0.18 -3.71
C CYS A 39 -7.08 0.33 -5.16
N THR A 40 -6.68 1.57 -5.37
CA THR A 40 -6.44 2.14 -6.70
C THR A 40 -4.94 2.31 -6.91
N THR A 41 -4.47 2.15 -8.14
CA THR A 41 -3.05 2.34 -8.49
C THR A 41 -2.90 2.77 -9.94
N THR A 42 -1.77 3.40 -10.27
CA THR A 42 -1.34 3.67 -11.65
C THR A 42 -0.33 2.64 -12.16
N TYR A 43 0.00 1.63 -11.35
CA TYR A 43 0.99 0.62 -11.71
C TYR A 43 0.61 -0.13 -12.98
N PRO A 44 1.61 -0.45 -13.84
CA PRO A 44 1.39 -1.31 -14.99
C PRO A 44 1.05 -2.74 -14.52
N VAL A 45 0.38 -3.51 -15.38
CA VAL A 45 -0.17 -4.82 -15.02
C VAL A 45 0.92 -5.81 -14.61
N GLU A 46 2.08 -5.73 -15.26
CA GLU A 46 3.25 -6.58 -15.00
C GLU A 46 3.80 -6.36 -13.58
N LEU A 47 3.74 -5.12 -13.10
CA LEU A 47 4.13 -4.80 -11.72
C LEU A 47 3.07 -5.27 -10.73
N ILE A 48 1.78 -5.15 -11.07
CA ILE A 48 0.69 -5.68 -10.26
C ILE A 48 0.81 -7.21 -10.13
N GLU A 49 1.12 -7.92 -11.21
CA GLU A 49 1.39 -9.35 -11.22
C GLU A 49 2.58 -9.71 -10.32
N SER A 50 3.67 -8.95 -10.40
CA SER A 50 4.84 -9.15 -9.54
C SER A 50 4.51 -9.01 -8.05
N PHE A 51 3.71 -8.02 -7.68
CA PHE A 51 3.23 -7.88 -6.30
C PHE A 51 2.24 -8.97 -5.90
N LEU A 52 1.39 -9.41 -6.82
CA LEU A 52 0.47 -10.51 -6.58
C LEU A 52 1.22 -11.83 -6.32
N ASP A 53 2.29 -12.10 -7.06
CA ASP A 53 3.12 -13.29 -6.87
C ASP A 53 3.90 -13.27 -5.56
N PHE A 54 4.33 -12.09 -5.11
CA PHE A 54 5.04 -11.93 -3.84
C PHE A 54 4.11 -11.95 -2.62
N ALA A 55 3.04 -11.14 -2.63
CA ALA A 55 2.20 -10.88 -1.47
C ALA A 55 0.95 -11.77 -1.40
N GLY A 56 0.62 -12.47 -2.49
CA GLY A 56 -0.61 -13.24 -2.62
C GLY A 56 -1.87 -12.37 -2.65
N ILE A 57 -3.02 -13.02 -2.77
CA ILE A 57 -4.33 -12.36 -2.86
C ILE A 57 -4.65 -11.56 -1.60
N THR A 58 -4.23 -12.06 -0.44
CA THR A 58 -4.53 -11.42 0.85
C THR A 58 -3.71 -10.16 1.11
N GLY A 59 -2.55 -10.00 0.45
CA GLY A 59 -1.60 -8.93 0.70
C GLY A 59 -1.45 -7.90 -0.44
N VAL A 60 -1.78 -8.26 -1.68
CA VAL A 60 -1.48 -7.42 -2.86
C VAL A 60 -2.05 -6.00 -2.76
N CYS A 61 -3.32 -5.86 -2.34
CA CYS A 61 -3.95 -4.54 -2.23
C CYS A 61 -3.40 -3.73 -1.06
N GLU A 62 -2.92 -4.37 0.01
CA GLU A 62 -2.29 -3.67 1.13
C GLU A 62 -0.95 -3.08 0.72
N VAL A 63 -0.10 -3.88 0.07
CA VAL A 63 1.24 -3.45 -0.34
C VAL A 63 1.16 -2.33 -1.37
N ILE A 64 0.38 -2.52 -2.44
CA ILE A 64 0.20 -1.50 -3.49
C ILE A 64 -0.51 -0.26 -2.93
N GLY A 65 -1.52 -0.48 -2.09
CA GLY A 65 -2.32 0.59 -1.51
C GLY A 65 -1.51 1.54 -0.64
N ARG A 66 -0.46 1.07 0.06
CA ARG A 66 0.41 1.95 0.87
C ARG A 66 1.23 2.93 0.03
N ASP A 67 1.59 2.56 -1.19
CA ASP A 67 2.30 3.47 -2.11
C ASP A 67 1.33 4.36 -2.89
N SER A 68 0.19 3.80 -3.29
CA SER A 68 -0.78 4.50 -4.15
C SER A 68 -1.72 5.44 -3.38
N ASP A 69 -1.79 5.34 -2.06
CA ASP A 69 -2.56 6.19 -1.14
C ASP A 69 -1.62 6.78 -0.07
N PRO A 70 -0.89 7.86 -0.41
CA PRO A 70 0.11 8.44 0.46
C PRO A 70 -0.50 9.09 1.71
N ASP A 71 -1.77 9.51 1.65
CA ASP A 71 -2.43 10.22 2.74
C ASP A 71 -2.67 9.29 3.94
N THR A 72 -3.08 8.04 3.70
CA THR A 72 -3.29 7.05 4.77
C THR A 72 -1.99 6.79 5.54
N VAL A 73 -0.86 6.63 4.85
CA VAL A 73 0.44 6.41 5.50
C VAL A 73 0.90 7.68 6.23
N ALA A 74 0.77 8.84 5.61
CA ALA A 74 1.12 10.13 6.21
C ALA A 74 0.34 10.43 7.49
N ASN A 75 -0.98 10.22 7.47
CA ASN A 75 -1.83 10.46 8.64
C ASN A 75 -1.46 9.54 9.80
N ASN A 76 -1.21 8.26 9.53
CA ASN A 76 -0.80 7.31 10.56
C ASN A 76 0.55 7.68 11.18
N ILE A 77 1.54 8.03 10.35
CA ILE A 77 2.87 8.44 10.82
C ILE A 77 2.78 9.72 11.63
N ALA A 78 2.09 10.75 11.13
CA ALA A 78 1.93 12.02 11.84
C ALA A 78 1.26 11.84 13.20
N ALA A 79 0.18 11.04 13.26
CA ALA A 79 -0.53 10.77 14.50
C ALA A 79 0.32 9.99 15.51
N LEU A 80 1.03 8.94 15.07
CA LEU A 80 1.89 8.14 15.93
C LEU A 80 3.07 8.95 16.46
N THR A 81 3.74 9.75 15.62
CA THR A 81 4.84 10.61 16.07
C THR A 81 4.34 11.64 17.09
N ALA A 82 3.25 12.35 16.79
CA ALA A 82 2.71 13.38 17.68
C ALA A 82 2.23 12.84 19.05
N ALA A 83 1.93 11.55 19.15
CA ALA A 83 1.52 10.91 20.40
C ALA A 83 2.68 10.76 21.42
N TYR A 84 3.93 10.76 20.96
CA TYR A 84 5.10 10.51 21.83
C TYR A 84 6.08 11.68 21.91
N CYS A 85 6.04 12.61 20.97
CA CYS A 85 7.05 13.66 20.81
C CYS A 85 6.48 14.83 20.00
N ASP A 86 7.06 16.02 20.18
CA ASP A 86 6.70 17.17 19.35
C ASP A 86 7.23 16.95 17.92
N PRO A 87 6.36 16.97 16.88
CA PRO A 87 6.78 16.83 15.49
C PRO A 87 7.90 17.81 15.07
N ALA A 88 7.98 18.99 15.69
CA ALA A 88 9.03 19.98 15.41
C ALA A 88 10.44 19.48 15.76
N GLU A 89 10.57 18.51 16.65
CA GLU A 89 11.86 17.94 17.05
C GLU A 89 12.54 17.14 15.91
N PHE A 90 11.77 16.70 14.92
CA PHE A 90 12.22 15.87 13.80
C PHE A 90 12.67 16.67 12.58
N VAL A 91 12.37 17.96 12.51
CA VAL A 91 12.77 18.82 11.39
C VAL A 91 14.30 18.96 11.35
N ASN A 92 14.91 18.82 10.17
CA ASN A 92 16.36 18.76 9.92
C ASN A 92 17.08 17.64 10.70
N ARG A 93 16.38 16.59 11.12
CA ARG A 93 17.01 15.42 11.78
C ARG A 93 17.25 14.29 10.80
N LYS A 94 18.18 13.41 11.18
CA LYS A 94 18.35 12.12 10.51
C LYS A 94 17.41 11.11 11.14
N ILE A 95 16.46 10.62 10.35
CA ILE A 95 15.48 9.63 10.78
C ILE A 95 15.91 8.26 10.24
N LEU A 96 15.91 7.25 11.10
CA LEU A 96 16.15 5.85 10.73
C LEU A 96 14.81 5.10 10.80
N ASP A 97 14.35 4.60 9.66
CA ASP A 97 13.07 3.89 9.52
C ASP A 97 13.28 2.37 9.55
N PHE A 98 13.02 1.76 10.71
CA PHE A 98 13.09 0.31 10.88
C PHE A 98 11.83 -0.37 10.35
N GLY A 99 12.00 -1.38 9.50
CA GLY A 99 10.87 -2.09 8.90
C GLY A 99 10.20 -1.31 7.77
N CYS A 100 10.93 -0.42 7.10
CA CYS A 100 10.42 0.43 6.02
C CYS A 100 9.85 -0.35 4.82
N GLY A 101 10.23 -1.63 4.65
CA GLY A 101 9.71 -2.49 3.60
C GLY A 101 9.94 -1.88 2.21
N GLY A 102 8.85 -1.61 1.48
CA GLY A 102 8.89 -0.94 0.17
C GLY A 102 9.25 0.55 0.20
N GLY A 103 9.46 1.14 1.38
CA GLY A 103 9.95 2.51 1.55
C GLY A 103 8.87 3.60 1.56
N ALA A 104 7.58 3.25 1.46
CA ALA A 104 6.48 4.23 1.47
C ALA A 104 6.50 5.11 2.73
N SER A 105 6.75 4.52 3.91
CA SER A 105 6.90 5.25 5.17
C SER A 105 8.10 6.18 5.14
N SER A 106 9.22 5.76 4.59
CA SER A 106 10.45 6.58 4.52
C SER A 106 10.25 7.79 3.62
N VAL A 107 9.57 7.64 2.49
CA VAL A 107 9.23 8.77 1.59
C VAL A 107 8.30 9.76 2.29
N VAL A 108 7.32 9.26 3.05
CA VAL A 108 6.40 10.09 3.83
C VAL A 108 7.13 10.83 4.96
N LEU A 109 8.00 10.14 5.71
CA LEU A 109 8.81 10.75 6.78
C LEU A 109 9.66 11.91 6.23
N ALA A 110 10.29 11.72 5.08
CA ALA A 110 11.09 12.77 4.43
C ALA A 110 10.25 13.99 3.98
N LYS A 111 8.95 13.80 3.68
CA LYS A 111 8.03 14.90 3.34
C LYS A 111 7.50 15.62 4.57
N LEU A 112 7.18 14.88 5.63
CA LEU A 112 6.63 15.43 6.87
C LEU A 112 7.70 16.16 7.69
N PHE A 113 8.93 15.65 7.68
CA PHE A 113 10.05 16.14 8.49
C PHE A 113 11.28 16.37 7.60
N PRO A 114 11.25 17.42 6.75
CA PRO A 114 12.38 17.75 5.90
C PRO A 114 13.63 18.16 6.69
#